data_AF-A0A534EFP8-F1
#
_entry.id   AF-A0A534EFP8-F1
#
_cell.length_a   1.000
_cell.length_b   1.000
_cell.length_c   1.000
_cell.angle_alpha   90.00
_cell.angle_beta   90.00
_cell.angle_gamma   90.00
#
_symmetry.space_group_name_H-M   'P 1'
#
loop_
_entity.id
_entity.type
_entity.pdbx_description
1 polymer ?
#
loop_
_entity_poly.entity_id
_entity_poly.type
_entity_poly.pdbx_seq_one_letter_code
_entity_poly.pdbx_strand_id
1 'polypeptide(L)'
;LFTAPTAFRAIKREDPGGALIGRYDLASLNALFLAGERCDPDTVHWAEEKLGVPVIDHWWQTETGWPIVANCRGLTPLPVKPGSASVPVPGYDVRVLDATGAAVPAGQIGNIVIRLPLPPGTLPTLWRNDEGYRESYLSRYPGYYLTGDAGFIDGDGYVWVMSRIDDVINVAGHRLSTGAMEEVLAAHPDVAECAVIGVADSLKGQLPLGLVVLKAGVTRPHPELLRELVDRVREHIGAIAAFRHVAIVARLPKTRSGKVLRATMRAIADSNEYTVPPTIDDPRTLEEIAEALRALGYAGPATSR
;
A
#
# COMPACT_ATOMS: atom_id res chain seq x y z
N LEU A 1 -0.05 18.84 15.26
CA LEU A 1 0.00 18.99 13.79
C LEU A 1 -0.63 17.75 13.16
N PHE A 2 -1.39 17.88 12.07
CA PHE A 2 -1.90 16.74 11.29
C PHE A 2 -1.51 16.91 9.82
N THR A 3 -0.90 15.89 9.21
CA THR A 3 -0.48 15.91 7.81
C THR A 3 -0.35 14.48 7.25
N ALA A 4 0.09 14.34 6.01
CA ALA A 4 0.39 13.06 5.38
C ALA A 4 1.86 12.65 5.56
N PRO A 5 2.18 11.33 5.65
CA PRO A 5 3.55 10.82 5.64
C PRO A 5 4.44 11.36 4.51
N THR A 6 3.90 11.53 3.28
CA THR A 6 4.66 12.07 2.15
C THR A 6 5.23 13.47 2.41
N ALA A 7 4.52 14.32 3.15
CA ALA A 7 5.03 15.64 3.50
C ALA A 7 6.29 15.53 4.37
N PHE A 8 6.29 14.62 5.34
CA PHE A 8 7.45 14.38 6.21
C PHE A 8 8.60 13.69 5.48
N ARG A 9 8.32 12.77 4.55
CA ARG A 9 9.36 12.21 3.67
C ARG A 9 10.03 13.28 2.81
N ALA A 10 9.27 14.22 2.27
CA ALA A 10 9.82 15.34 1.51
C ALA A 10 10.70 16.25 2.38
N ILE A 11 10.23 16.60 3.59
CA ILE A 11 11.02 17.41 4.54
C ILE A 11 12.32 16.69 4.91
N LYS A 12 12.25 15.41 5.28
CA LYS A 12 13.42 14.58 5.62
C LYS A 12 14.41 14.49 4.46
N ARG A 13 13.94 14.43 3.22
CA ARG A 13 14.81 14.38 2.04
C ARG A 13 15.61 15.67 1.87
N GLU A 14 14.99 16.83 2.05
CA GLU A 14 15.63 18.14 1.87
C GLU A 14 16.45 18.57 3.11
N ASP A 15 16.00 18.22 4.31
CA ASP A 15 16.65 18.54 5.60
C ASP A 15 16.75 17.30 6.50
N PRO A 16 17.59 16.30 6.15
CA PRO A 16 17.69 15.05 6.90
C PRO A 16 18.20 15.27 8.33
N GLY A 17 18.99 16.33 8.56
CA GLY A 17 19.50 16.72 9.87
C GLY A 17 18.47 17.41 10.75
N GLY A 18 17.37 17.92 10.18
CA GLY A 18 16.39 18.75 10.89
C GLY A 18 16.94 20.12 11.29
N ALA A 19 17.92 20.66 10.57
CA ALA A 19 18.58 21.92 10.91
C ALA A 19 17.62 23.13 10.89
N LEU A 20 16.54 23.06 10.11
CA LEU A 20 15.53 24.11 10.03
C LEU A 20 14.59 24.12 11.24
N ILE A 21 14.45 23.01 11.97
CA ILE A 21 13.56 22.89 13.13
C ILE A 21 13.98 23.87 14.23
N GLY A 22 15.30 23.95 14.52
CA GLY A 22 15.85 24.83 15.55
C GLY A 22 15.70 26.34 15.27
N ARG A 23 15.16 26.73 14.11
CA ARG A 23 14.87 28.14 13.78
C ARG A 23 13.52 28.62 14.32
N TYR A 24 12.68 27.72 14.84
CA TYR A 24 11.33 28.02 15.29
C TYR A 24 11.11 27.51 16.71
N ASP A 25 10.29 28.24 17.48
CA ASP A 25 9.79 27.77 18.75
C ASP A 25 8.65 26.77 18.52
N LEU A 26 8.87 25.51 18.91
CA LEU A 26 7.89 24.42 18.80
C LEU A 26 7.29 24.03 20.15
N ALA A 27 7.43 24.83 21.21
CA ALA A 27 6.94 24.50 22.55
C ALA A 27 5.43 24.20 22.61
N SER A 28 4.62 24.71 21.68
CA SER A 28 3.19 24.41 21.59
C SER A 28 2.86 23.11 20.85
N LEU A 29 3.83 22.47 20.18
CA LEU A 29 3.61 21.22 19.47
C LEU A 29 3.62 20.07 20.47
N ASN A 30 2.49 19.39 20.60
CA ASN A 30 2.33 18.28 21.56
C ASN A 30 2.31 16.89 20.91
N ALA A 31 1.91 16.81 19.65
CA ALA A 31 1.85 15.56 18.88
C ALA A 31 1.79 15.84 17.37
N LEU A 32 2.34 14.91 16.61
CA LEU A 32 2.18 14.83 15.16
C LEU A 32 1.21 13.68 14.84
N PHE A 33 0.17 13.96 14.07
CA PHE A 33 -0.74 12.95 13.52
C PHE A 33 -0.44 12.76 12.04
N LEU A 34 -0.45 11.50 11.59
CA LEU A 34 -0.22 11.10 10.21
C LEU A 34 -1.36 10.20 9.74
N ALA A 35 -1.87 10.44 8.53
CA ALA A 35 -2.86 9.59 7.88
C ALA A 35 -2.87 9.79 6.37
N GLY A 36 -3.71 9.00 5.69
CA GLY A 36 -3.97 9.10 4.24
C GLY A 36 -3.16 8.11 3.41
N GLU A 37 -2.10 7.54 3.97
CA GLU A 37 -1.27 6.51 3.36
C GLU A 37 -0.48 5.78 4.46
N ARG A 38 0.18 4.68 4.11
CA ARG A 38 1.03 3.95 5.05
C ARG A 38 2.19 4.84 5.52
N CYS A 39 2.34 4.94 6.84
CA CYS A 39 3.50 5.57 7.44
C CYS A 39 4.61 4.54 7.63
N ASP A 40 5.71 4.68 6.90
CA ASP A 40 6.87 3.81 7.05
C ASP A 40 7.58 4.05 8.40
N PRO A 41 8.19 3.00 9.00
CA PRO A 41 8.87 3.12 10.28
C PRO A 41 9.99 4.18 10.31
N ASP A 42 10.67 4.37 9.19
CA ASP A 42 11.80 5.31 9.05
C ASP A 42 11.33 6.78 9.14
N THR A 43 10.14 7.08 8.62
CA THR A 43 9.48 8.39 8.77
C THR A 43 9.02 8.62 10.21
N VAL A 44 8.43 7.60 10.86
CA VAL A 44 8.00 7.69 12.27
C VAL A 44 9.19 8.00 13.17
N HIS A 45 10.24 7.17 13.12
CA HIS A 45 11.42 7.34 13.96
C HIS A 45 12.11 8.69 13.74
N TRP A 46 12.29 9.10 12.48
CA TRP A 46 12.91 10.39 12.19
C TRP A 46 12.09 11.55 12.75
N ALA A 47 10.76 11.53 12.58
CA ALA A 47 9.91 12.59 13.10
C ALA A 47 9.86 12.62 14.63
N GLU A 48 9.82 11.45 15.29
CA GLU A 48 9.91 11.35 16.76
C GLU A 48 11.24 11.90 17.29
N GLU A 49 12.36 11.49 16.67
CA GLU A 49 13.70 11.98 17.03
C GLU A 49 13.83 13.49 16.86
N LYS A 50 13.39 14.03 15.72
CA LYS A 50 13.61 15.43 15.37
C LYS A 50 12.64 16.39 16.07
N LEU A 51 11.40 15.98 16.30
CA LEU A 51 10.40 16.84 16.93
C LEU A 51 10.34 16.67 18.46
N GLY A 52 10.81 15.54 19.00
CA GLY A 52 10.72 15.24 20.42
C GLY A 52 9.29 15.08 20.94
N VAL A 53 8.34 14.80 20.04
CA VAL A 53 6.92 14.59 20.36
C VAL A 53 6.43 13.29 19.75
N PRO A 54 5.37 12.68 20.30
CA PRO A 54 4.81 11.45 19.75
C PRO A 54 4.31 11.62 18.33
N VAL A 55 4.59 10.63 17.48
CA VAL A 55 4.10 10.54 16.11
C VAL A 55 3.03 9.46 16.04
N ILE A 56 1.81 9.86 15.71
CA ILE A 56 0.61 9.04 15.78
C ILE A 56 0.11 8.79 14.37
N ASP A 57 0.41 7.61 13.85
CA ASP A 57 -0.29 7.10 12.67
C ASP A 57 -1.72 6.73 13.04
N HIS A 58 -2.66 7.09 12.16
CA HIS A 58 -4.07 6.73 12.29
C HIS A 58 -4.67 6.45 10.90
N TRP A 59 -5.61 5.51 10.83
CA TRP A 59 -6.18 5.06 9.57
C TRP A 59 -7.70 5.27 9.52
N TRP A 60 -8.14 5.74 8.35
CA TRP A 60 -9.53 5.98 8.00
C TRP A 60 -9.64 6.23 6.49
N GLN A 61 -10.88 6.37 6.03
CA GLN A 61 -11.21 6.67 4.64
C GLN A 61 -12.36 7.67 4.55
N THR A 62 -12.58 8.21 3.35
CA THR A 62 -13.64 9.19 3.06
C THR A 62 -15.00 8.71 3.56
N GLU A 63 -15.30 7.44 3.33
CA GLU A 63 -16.53 6.75 3.69
C GLU A 63 -16.78 6.75 5.21
N THR A 64 -15.72 6.69 6.00
CA THR A 64 -15.84 6.66 7.47
C THR A 64 -15.92 8.04 8.11
N GLY A 65 -15.44 9.09 7.43
CA GLY A 65 -15.52 10.48 7.89
C GLY A 65 -14.57 10.85 9.05
N TRP A 66 -14.07 9.87 9.81
CA TRP A 66 -13.17 10.07 10.96
C TRP A 66 -12.32 8.81 11.23
N PRO A 67 -11.27 8.89 12.08
CA PRO A 67 -10.37 7.77 12.38
C PRO A 67 -11.09 6.46 12.73
N ILE A 68 -10.77 5.36 12.05
CA ILE A 68 -11.23 4.00 12.39
C ILE A 68 -10.31 3.41 13.46
N VAL A 69 -9.01 3.65 13.29
CA VAL A 69 -7.94 3.17 14.17
C VAL A 69 -7.04 4.35 14.48
N ALA A 70 -6.75 4.57 15.76
CA ALA A 70 -5.87 5.65 16.21
C ALA A 70 -5.35 5.40 17.63
N ASN A 71 -4.26 6.08 17.99
CA ASN A 71 -3.88 6.27 19.39
C ASN A 71 -4.63 7.49 19.94
N CYS A 72 -5.73 7.28 20.66
CA CYS A 72 -6.55 8.36 21.23
C CYS A 72 -5.82 9.08 22.38
N ARG A 73 -4.90 9.99 22.04
CA ARG A 73 -4.00 10.70 22.98
C ARG A 73 -4.68 11.43 24.13
N GLY A 74 -5.95 11.82 23.98
CA GLY A 74 -6.74 12.46 25.04
C GLY A 74 -7.32 11.48 26.07
N LEU A 75 -7.23 10.17 25.82
CA LEU A 75 -7.57 9.11 26.76
C LEU A 75 -6.27 8.61 27.41
N THR A 76 -6.01 7.30 27.37
CA THR A 76 -4.75 6.70 27.79
C THR A 76 -3.83 6.57 26.58
N PRO A 77 -2.68 7.27 26.53
CA PRO A 77 -1.72 7.10 25.47
C PRO A 77 -1.19 5.66 25.43
N LEU A 78 -1.23 5.05 24.25
CA LEU A 78 -0.69 3.72 24.03
C LEU A 78 0.75 3.79 23.51
N PRO A 79 1.57 2.74 23.69
CA PRO A 79 2.85 2.63 23.00
C PRO A 79 2.68 2.75 21.48
N VAL A 80 3.54 3.53 20.82
CA VAL A 80 3.55 3.59 19.36
C VAL A 80 4.30 2.36 18.83
N LYS A 81 3.70 1.65 17.88
CA LYS A 81 4.35 0.59 17.09
C LYS A 81 4.56 1.11 15.67
N PRO A 82 5.80 1.47 15.28
CA PRO A 82 6.07 1.99 13.94
C PRO A 82 5.54 1.05 12.85
N GLY A 83 4.74 1.59 11.92
CA GLY A 83 4.06 0.85 10.86
C GLY A 83 2.64 0.35 11.22
N SER A 84 2.18 0.54 12.45
CA SER A 84 0.79 0.30 12.86
C SER A 84 0.05 1.62 13.05
N ALA A 85 -1.24 1.63 12.68
CA ALA A 85 -2.17 2.72 12.95
C ALA A 85 -2.71 2.73 14.40
N SER A 86 -2.16 1.90 15.29
CA SER A 86 -2.62 1.66 16.67
C SER A 86 -3.87 0.77 16.76
N VAL A 87 -4.85 1.11 17.60
CA VAL A 87 -6.01 0.24 17.91
C VAL A 87 -7.32 0.84 17.41
N PRO A 88 -8.38 0.03 17.18
CA PRO A 88 -9.70 0.54 16.81
C PRO A 88 -10.21 1.56 17.82
N VAL A 89 -10.77 2.66 17.33
CA VAL A 89 -11.40 3.67 18.20
C VAL A 89 -12.82 3.24 18.58
N PRO A 90 -13.41 3.79 19.66
CA PRO A 90 -14.74 3.40 20.11
C PRO A 90 -15.80 3.50 19.00
N GLY A 91 -16.62 2.46 18.84
CA GLY A 91 -17.68 2.40 17.83
C GLY A 91 -17.33 1.57 16.60
N TYR A 92 -16.04 1.33 16.33
CA TYR A 92 -15.61 0.42 15.26
C TYR A 92 -15.21 -0.95 15.80
N ASP A 93 -16.00 -1.99 15.47
CA ASP A 93 -15.61 -3.40 15.70
C ASP A 93 -14.83 -3.90 14.47
N VAL A 94 -13.53 -3.61 14.44
CA VAL A 94 -12.63 -3.96 13.34
C VAL A 94 -12.24 -5.44 13.43
N ARG A 95 -12.36 -6.15 12.31
CA ARG A 95 -11.99 -7.56 12.16
C ARG A 95 -11.12 -7.77 10.93
N VAL A 96 -10.46 -8.92 10.87
CA VAL A 96 -9.72 -9.38 9.71
C VAL A 96 -10.28 -10.72 9.27
N LEU A 97 -10.76 -10.80 8.03
CA LEU A 97 -11.35 -12.00 7.45
C LEU A 97 -10.53 -12.51 6.27
N ASP A 98 -10.56 -13.82 6.05
CA ASP A 98 -10.02 -14.42 4.83
C ASP A 98 -10.98 -14.26 3.63
N ALA A 99 -10.62 -14.85 2.49
CA ALA A 99 -11.44 -14.78 1.27
C ALA A 99 -12.82 -15.45 1.41
N THR A 100 -12.98 -16.38 2.35
CA THR A 100 -14.24 -17.10 2.62
C THR A 100 -15.14 -16.38 3.61
N GLY A 101 -14.62 -15.37 4.32
CA GLY A 101 -15.33 -14.64 5.36
C GLY A 101 -15.10 -15.18 6.76
N ALA A 102 -14.17 -16.12 6.93
CA ALA A 102 -13.77 -16.62 8.23
C ALA A 102 -12.74 -15.68 8.89
N ALA A 103 -12.79 -15.55 10.21
CA ALA A 103 -11.81 -14.77 10.95
C ALA A 103 -10.43 -15.43 10.87
N VAL A 104 -9.39 -14.63 10.63
CA VAL A 104 -8.01 -15.12 10.64
C VAL A 104 -7.37 -14.96 12.02
N PRO A 105 -6.43 -15.85 12.39
CA PRO A 105 -5.57 -15.68 13.56
C PRO A 105 -4.84 -14.32 13.61
N ALA A 106 -4.49 -13.89 14.82
CA ALA A 106 -3.69 -12.69 15.03
C ALA A 106 -2.35 -12.79 14.28
N GLY A 107 -1.93 -11.67 13.68
CA GLY A 107 -0.73 -11.59 12.84
C GLY A 107 -0.92 -12.09 11.39
N GLN A 108 -2.04 -12.73 11.05
CA GLN A 108 -2.28 -13.21 9.69
C GLN A 108 -2.96 -12.15 8.83
N ILE A 109 -2.45 -11.97 7.62
CA ILE A 109 -3.02 -11.02 6.65
C ILE A 109 -4.36 -11.53 6.13
N GLY A 110 -5.37 -10.66 6.21
CA GLY A 110 -6.67 -10.82 5.56
C GLY A 110 -7.24 -9.48 5.10
N ASN A 111 -8.52 -9.47 4.78
CA ASN A 111 -9.27 -8.27 4.45
C ASN A 111 -9.75 -7.61 5.74
N ILE A 112 -9.43 -6.32 5.92
CA ILE A 112 -9.89 -5.55 7.07
C ILE A 112 -11.36 -5.20 6.83
N VAL A 113 -12.21 -5.55 7.78
CA VAL A 113 -13.65 -5.29 7.73
C VAL A 113 -14.10 -4.68 9.04
N ILE A 114 -15.26 -4.02 9.03
CA ILE A 114 -15.89 -3.47 10.22
C ILE A 114 -17.24 -4.15 10.39
N ARG A 115 -17.50 -4.74 11.56
CA ARG A 115 -18.81 -5.35 11.84
C ARG A 115 -19.88 -4.28 11.85
N LEU A 116 -21.00 -4.55 11.17
CA LEU A 116 -22.15 -3.66 11.18
C LEU A 116 -22.88 -3.68 12.54
N PRO A 117 -23.54 -2.57 12.93
CA PRO A 117 -23.62 -1.30 12.20
C PRO A 117 -22.32 -0.47 12.30
N LEU A 118 -22.04 0.34 11.28
CA LEU A 118 -21.00 1.36 11.37
C LEU A 118 -21.40 2.44 12.41
N PRO A 119 -20.44 3.08 13.08
CA PRO A 119 -20.73 4.12 14.06
C PRO A 119 -21.22 5.42 13.39
N PRO A 120 -21.73 6.40 14.17
CA PRO A 120 -22.20 7.67 13.65
C PRO A 120 -21.14 8.41 12.82
N GLY A 121 -21.59 9.16 11.81
CA GLY A 121 -20.73 9.97 10.94
C GLY A 121 -20.18 9.22 9.72
N THR A 122 -20.36 7.90 9.63
CA THR A 122 -20.05 7.14 8.41
C THR A 122 -21.11 7.32 7.33
N LEU A 123 -20.73 7.04 6.08
CA LEU A 123 -21.64 7.10 4.94
C LEU A 123 -22.88 6.21 5.15
N PRO A 124 -24.09 6.71 4.87
CA PRO A 124 -25.29 5.87 4.87
C PRO A 124 -25.52 5.19 3.50
N THR A 125 -25.00 5.77 2.41
CA THR A 125 -25.18 5.32 1.02
C THR A 125 -24.25 6.11 0.07
N LEU A 126 -24.29 5.81 -1.23
CA LEU A 126 -23.67 6.63 -2.29
C LEU A 126 -24.73 7.51 -2.98
N TRP A 127 -24.34 8.71 -3.42
CA TRP A 127 -25.25 9.66 -4.07
C TRP A 127 -25.93 9.05 -5.30
N ARG A 128 -27.26 8.90 -5.24
CA ARG A 128 -28.10 8.28 -6.29
C ARG A 128 -27.66 6.86 -6.70
N ASN A 129 -26.92 6.13 -5.85
CA ASN A 129 -26.43 4.79 -6.15
C ASN A 129 -26.40 3.88 -4.92
N ASP A 130 -27.57 3.63 -4.34
CA ASP A 130 -27.70 2.79 -3.16
C ASP A 130 -27.35 1.32 -3.42
N GLU A 131 -27.54 0.85 -4.66
CA GLU A 131 -27.15 -0.51 -5.04
C GLU A 131 -25.63 -0.65 -5.11
N GLY A 132 -24.93 0.29 -5.74
CA GLY A 132 -23.47 0.30 -5.78
C GLY A 132 -22.84 0.40 -4.37
N TYR A 133 -23.51 1.05 -3.42
CA TYR A 133 -23.10 1.02 -2.01
C TYR A 133 -23.17 -0.40 -1.43
N ARG A 134 -24.29 -1.11 -1.62
CA ARG A 134 -24.43 -2.50 -1.15
C ARG A 134 -23.42 -3.42 -1.83
N GLU A 135 -23.31 -3.35 -3.14
CA GLU A 135 -22.41 -4.18 -3.94
C GLU A 135 -20.95 -3.97 -3.50
N SER A 136 -20.50 -2.71 -3.41
CA SER A 136 -19.09 -2.40 -3.15
C SER A 136 -18.67 -2.67 -1.70
N TYR A 137 -19.54 -2.38 -0.73
CA TYR A 137 -19.14 -2.35 0.68
C TYR A 137 -19.77 -3.46 1.53
N LEU A 138 -20.95 -3.99 1.18
CA LEU A 138 -21.74 -4.86 2.09
C LEU A 138 -21.93 -6.28 1.57
N SER A 139 -21.78 -6.51 0.26
CA SER A 139 -22.12 -7.79 -0.38
C SER A 139 -21.09 -8.89 -0.11
N ARG A 140 -19.79 -8.54 -0.12
CA ARG A 140 -18.69 -9.51 -0.06
C ARG A 140 -18.66 -10.28 1.27
N TYR A 141 -18.97 -9.61 2.37
CA TYR A 141 -18.99 -10.19 3.71
C TYR A 141 -20.28 -9.76 4.42
N PRO A 142 -21.35 -10.56 4.32
CA PRO A 142 -22.62 -10.24 4.95
C PRO A 142 -22.47 -9.92 6.45
N GLY A 143 -23.06 -8.81 6.89
CA GLY A 143 -22.93 -8.33 8.28
C GLY A 143 -21.69 -7.48 8.55
N TYR A 144 -20.86 -7.23 7.53
CA TYR A 144 -19.67 -6.39 7.63
C TYR A 144 -19.65 -5.32 6.53
N TYR A 145 -18.98 -4.22 6.85
CA TYR A 145 -18.51 -3.22 5.89
C TYR A 145 -17.09 -3.60 5.44
N LEU A 146 -16.89 -3.77 4.14
CA LEU A 146 -15.61 -3.99 3.50
C LEU A 146 -14.87 -2.67 3.33
N THR A 147 -13.70 -2.54 3.95
CA THR A 147 -12.93 -1.30 3.97
C THR A 147 -12.12 -1.08 2.68
N GLY A 148 -11.96 -2.12 1.87
CA GLY A 148 -11.08 -2.11 0.70
C GLY A 148 -9.59 -2.25 1.03
N ASP A 149 -9.24 -2.35 2.32
CA ASP A 149 -7.87 -2.49 2.81
C ASP A 149 -7.59 -3.89 3.36
N ALA A 150 -6.34 -4.30 3.28
CA ALA A 150 -5.84 -5.58 3.76
C ALA A 150 -4.71 -5.37 4.77
N GLY A 151 -4.63 -6.29 5.72
CA GLY A 151 -3.74 -6.17 6.85
C GLY A 151 -4.01 -7.23 7.89
N PHE A 152 -3.48 -7.01 9.10
CA PHE A 152 -3.66 -7.92 10.21
C PHE A 152 -3.87 -7.16 11.52
N ILE A 153 -4.41 -7.87 12.51
CA ILE A 153 -4.44 -7.42 13.90
C ILE A 153 -3.43 -8.27 14.66
N ASP A 154 -2.48 -7.66 15.38
CA ASP A 154 -1.49 -8.40 16.15
C ASP A 154 -2.03 -8.90 17.51
N GLY A 155 -1.20 -9.61 18.26
CA GLY A 155 -1.58 -10.18 19.56
C GLY A 155 -1.97 -9.14 20.62
N ASP A 156 -1.57 -7.88 20.45
CA ASP A 156 -1.90 -6.78 21.36
C ASP A 156 -3.09 -5.94 20.84
N GLY A 157 -3.73 -6.36 19.75
CA GLY A 157 -4.87 -5.67 19.15
C GLY A 157 -4.51 -4.51 18.23
N TYR A 158 -3.23 -4.34 17.87
CA TYR A 158 -2.81 -3.26 16.96
C TYR A 158 -3.13 -3.64 15.52
N VAL A 159 -3.66 -2.68 14.77
CA VAL A 159 -4.05 -2.84 13.37
C VAL A 159 -2.89 -2.41 12.48
N TRP A 160 -2.51 -3.30 11.58
CA TRP A 160 -1.44 -3.11 10.61
C TRP A 160 -2.04 -3.07 9.21
N VAL A 161 -2.22 -1.88 8.66
CA VAL A 161 -2.77 -1.67 7.32
C VAL A 161 -1.64 -1.77 6.31
N MET A 162 -1.66 -2.83 5.50
CA MET A 162 -0.51 -3.21 4.65
C MET A 162 -0.67 -2.73 3.21
N SER A 163 -1.88 -2.85 2.66
CA SER A 163 -2.15 -2.48 1.27
C SER A 163 -3.65 -2.38 1.02
N ARG A 164 -4.05 -1.94 -0.17
CA ARG A 164 -5.40 -2.21 -0.69
C ARG A 164 -5.57 -3.71 -0.89
N ILE A 165 -6.80 -4.20 -0.79
CA ILE A 165 -7.13 -5.60 -1.12
C ILE A 165 -6.72 -5.93 -2.56
N ASP A 166 -6.89 -4.97 -3.48
CA ASP A 166 -6.52 -5.13 -4.90
C ASP A 166 -5.01 -5.22 -5.14
N ASP A 167 -4.22 -4.79 -4.16
CA ASP A 167 -2.76 -4.81 -4.12
C ASP A 167 -2.21 -5.98 -3.26
N VAL A 168 -3.07 -6.84 -2.71
CA VAL A 168 -2.66 -8.14 -2.14
C VAL A 168 -2.68 -9.20 -3.22
N ILE A 169 -1.60 -9.97 -3.30
CA ILE A 169 -1.48 -11.10 -4.22
C ILE A 169 -1.44 -12.42 -3.45
N ASN A 170 -1.90 -13.49 -4.08
CA ASN A 170 -1.83 -14.83 -3.51
C ASN A 170 -0.78 -15.66 -4.27
N VAL A 171 0.30 -16.00 -3.57
CA VAL A 171 1.40 -16.79 -4.11
C VAL A 171 1.45 -18.13 -3.37
N ALA A 172 1.05 -19.21 -4.04
CA ALA A 172 1.02 -20.57 -3.50
C ALA A 172 0.25 -20.68 -2.16
N GLY A 173 -0.86 -19.94 -2.02
CA GLY A 173 -1.67 -19.91 -0.80
C GLY A 173 -1.27 -18.82 0.20
N HIS A 174 -0.14 -18.14 -0.01
CA HIS A 174 0.33 -17.07 0.86
C HIS A 174 -0.14 -15.70 0.35
N ARG A 175 -0.84 -14.95 1.20
CA ARG A 175 -1.23 -13.56 0.93
C ARG A 175 -0.04 -12.64 1.20
N LEU A 176 0.36 -11.90 0.18
CA LEU A 176 1.52 -11.02 0.22
C LEU A 176 1.13 -9.61 -0.25
N SER A 177 1.65 -8.59 0.43
CA SER A 177 1.50 -7.19 0.03
C SER A 177 2.50 -6.86 -1.07
N THR A 178 2.04 -6.36 -2.21
CA THR A 178 2.94 -5.83 -3.24
C THR A 178 3.63 -4.55 -2.76
N GLY A 179 2.94 -3.75 -1.94
CA GLY A 179 3.50 -2.54 -1.32
C GLY A 179 4.72 -2.81 -0.42
N ALA A 180 4.72 -3.93 0.32
CA ALA A 180 5.89 -4.33 1.10
C ALA A 180 7.11 -4.66 0.21
N MET A 181 6.87 -5.24 -0.96
CA MET A 181 7.94 -5.49 -1.94
C MET A 181 8.41 -4.18 -2.59
N GLU A 182 7.49 -3.27 -2.90
CA GLU A 182 7.80 -1.93 -3.40
C GLU A 182 8.66 -1.13 -2.42
N GLU A 183 8.39 -1.20 -1.11
CA GLU A 183 9.23 -0.55 -0.08
C GLU A 183 10.68 -1.05 -0.12
N VAL A 184 10.88 -2.37 -0.28
CA VAL A 184 12.22 -2.97 -0.37
C VAL A 184 12.94 -2.54 -1.65
N LEU A 185 12.23 -2.49 -2.77
CA LEU A 185 12.78 -2.06 -4.06
C LEU A 185 13.11 -0.55 -4.07
N ALA A 186 12.21 0.29 -3.55
CA ALA A 186 12.38 1.74 -3.48
C ALA A 186 13.54 2.16 -2.57
N ALA A 187 13.87 1.33 -1.58
CA ALA A 187 15.04 1.54 -0.72
C ALA A 187 16.39 1.22 -1.41
N HIS A 188 16.40 0.79 -2.67
CA HIS A 188 17.63 0.54 -3.43
C HIS A 188 18.19 1.86 -3.99
N PRO A 189 19.51 2.13 -3.89
CA PRO A 189 20.10 3.42 -4.25
C PRO A 189 19.88 3.82 -5.72
N ASP A 190 19.80 2.85 -6.63
CA ASP A 190 19.63 3.09 -8.07
C ASP A 190 18.16 3.20 -8.53
N VAL A 191 17.19 2.86 -7.66
CA VAL A 191 15.76 2.88 -8.01
C VAL A 191 15.17 4.26 -7.69
N ALA A 192 14.56 4.90 -8.68
CA ALA A 192 13.83 6.15 -8.53
C ALA A 192 12.37 5.92 -8.14
N GLU A 193 11.75 4.93 -8.77
CA GLU A 193 10.35 4.56 -8.55
C GLU A 193 10.17 3.07 -8.90
N CYS A 194 9.17 2.43 -8.31
CA CYS A 194 8.82 1.07 -8.67
C CYS A 194 7.31 0.80 -8.48
N ALA A 195 6.84 -0.26 -9.12
CA ALA A 195 5.57 -0.87 -8.85
C ALA A 195 5.70 -2.40 -8.89
N VAL A 196 4.96 -3.09 -8.02
CA VAL A 196 4.88 -4.55 -8.02
C VAL A 196 3.43 -4.96 -8.30
N ILE A 197 3.26 -5.85 -9.26
CA ILE A 197 1.96 -6.41 -9.66
C ILE A 197 1.96 -7.93 -9.47
N GLY A 198 0.80 -8.50 -9.16
CA GLY A 198 0.59 -9.95 -9.16
C GLY A 198 0.11 -10.42 -10.52
N VAL A 199 0.96 -11.12 -11.26
CA VAL A 199 0.66 -11.71 -12.56
C VAL A 199 0.20 -13.16 -12.39
N ALA A 200 -0.68 -13.64 -13.25
CA ALA A 200 -1.22 -14.99 -13.18
C ALA A 200 -0.12 -16.06 -13.35
N ASP A 201 -0.19 -17.10 -12.52
CA ASP A 201 0.71 -18.26 -12.60
C ASP A 201 -0.11 -19.55 -12.45
N SER A 202 0.15 -20.52 -13.34
CA SER A 202 -0.63 -21.75 -13.42
C SER A 202 -0.46 -22.68 -12.21
N LEU A 203 0.64 -22.54 -11.46
CA LEU A 203 0.96 -23.39 -10.31
C LEU A 203 0.70 -22.70 -8.98
N LYS A 204 1.04 -21.42 -8.89
CA LYS A 204 1.04 -20.63 -7.64
C LYS A 204 -0.13 -19.65 -7.55
N GLY A 205 -1.00 -19.61 -8.54
CA GLY A 205 -2.11 -18.66 -8.63
C GLY A 205 -1.62 -17.31 -9.14
N GLN A 206 -0.75 -16.64 -8.36
CA GLN A 206 -0.07 -15.43 -8.79
C GLN A 206 1.43 -15.48 -8.48
N LEU A 207 2.20 -14.68 -9.20
CA LEU A 207 3.59 -14.36 -8.91
C LEU A 207 3.76 -12.83 -8.87
N PRO A 208 4.57 -12.29 -7.96
CA PRO A 208 4.90 -10.87 -8.01
C PRO A 208 5.91 -10.59 -9.13
N LEU A 209 5.66 -9.52 -9.86
CA LEU A 209 6.54 -8.96 -10.90
C LEU A 209 6.81 -7.49 -10.59
N GLY A 210 8.08 -7.11 -10.55
CA GLY A 210 8.52 -5.73 -10.34
C GLY A 210 8.73 -4.96 -11.64
N LEU A 211 8.28 -3.71 -11.67
CA LEU A 211 8.58 -2.73 -12.71
C LEU A 211 9.33 -1.58 -12.04
N VAL A 212 10.57 -1.32 -12.45
CA VAL A 212 11.44 -0.32 -11.80
C VAL A 212 11.88 0.76 -12.78
N VAL A 213 11.85 2.01 -12.31
CA VAL A 213 12.42 3.17 -12.99
C VAL A 213 13.72 3.52 -12.28
N LEU A 214 14.81 3.65 -13.03
CA LEU A 214 16.11 3.97 -12.46
C LEU A 214 16.29 5.48 -12.26
N LYS A 215 17.16 5.86 -11.33
CA LYS A 215 17.61 7.25 -11.20
C LYS A 215 18.41 7.67 -12.44
N ALA A 216 18.35 8.95 -12.77
CA ALA A 216 19.14 9.51 -13.86
C ALA A 216 20.64 9.27 -13.63
N GLY A 217 21.36 8.86 -14.67
CA GLY A 217 22.81 8.64 -14.61
C GLY A 217 23.24 7.25 -14.11
N VAL A 218 22.32 6.35 -13.78
CA VAL A 218 22.67 4.95 -13.51
C VAL A 218 23.13 4.28 -14.82
N THR A 219 24.40 3.87 -14.86
CA THR A 219 25.03 3.22 -16.03
C THR A 219 25.48 1.79 -15.76
N ARG A 220 25.11 1.22 -14.61
CA ARG A 220 25.48 -0.13 -14.19
C ARG A 220 24.87 -1.19 -15.14
N PRO A 221 25.51 -2.35 -15.31
CA PRO A 221 24.94 -3.44 -16.10
C PRO A 221 23.57 -3.88 -15.54
N HIS A 222 22.53 -3.79 -16.38
CA HIS A 222 21.16 -4.13 -15.97
C HIS A 222 21.01 -5.56 -15.41
N PRO A 223 21.66 -6.62 -15.96
CA PRO A 223 21.50 -7.98 -15.42
C PRO A 223 21.94 -8.13 -13.96
N GLU A 224 22.99 -7.42 -13.55
CA GLU A 224 23.49 -7.44 -12.18
C GLU A 224 22.53 -6.71 -11.24
N LEU A 225 22.05 -5.54 -11.66
CA LEU A 225 21.07 -4.75 -10.90
C LEU A 225 19.75 -5.52 -10.70
N LEU A 226 19.25 -6.17 -11.74
CA LEU A 226 18.02 -6.97 -11.66
C LEU A 226 18.15 -8.13 -10.66
N ARG A 227 19.30 -8.80 -10.64
CA ARG A 227 19.60 -9.85 -9.67
C ARG A 227 19.68 -9.30 -8.24
N GLU A 228 20.35 -8.16 -8.06
CA GLU A 228 20.46 -7.47 -6.76
C GLU A 228 19.06 -7.13 -6.20
N LEU A 229 18.16 -6.59 -7.02
CA LEU A 229 16.79 -6.26 -6.62
C LEU A 229 15.98 -7.50 -6.20
N VAL A 230 16.11 -8.61 -6.95
CA VAL A 230 15.45 -9.88 -6.61
C VAL A 230 15.97 -10.45 -5.28
N ASP A 231 17.29 -10.46 -5.10
CA ASP A 231 17.93 -10.97 -3.89
C ASP A 231 17.53 -10.13 -2.67
N ARG A 232 17.41 -8.81 -2.83
CA ARG A 232 16.96 -7.90 -1.76
C ARG A 232 15.55 -8.21 -1.27
N VAL A 233 14.59 -8.39 -2.17
CA VAL A 233 13.21 -8.78 -1.80
C VAL A 233 13.21 -10.13 -1.09
N ARG A 234 14.01 -11.08 -1.57
CA ARG A 234 14.15 -12.39 -0.93
C ARG A 234 14.75 -12.30 0.48
N GLU A 235 15.72 -11.42 0.70
CA GLU A 235 16.35 -11.21 2.02
C GLU A 235 15.38 -10.58 3.01
N HIS A 236 14.64 -9.55 2.60
CA HIS A 236 13.81 -8.74 3.50
C HIS A 236 12.40 -9.33 3.73
N ILE A 237 11.80 -9.94 2.70
CA ILE A 237 10.45 -10.52 2.77
C ILE A 237 10.51 -12.04 2.96
N GLY A 238 11.57 -12.69 2.48
CA GLY A 238 11.76 -14.13 2.55
C GLY A 238 11.47 -14.85 1.23
N ALA A 239 11.96 -16.10 1.14
CA ALA A 239 11.80 -16.94 -0.05
C ALA A 239 10.33 -17.24 -0.41
N ILE A 240 9.41 -17.08 0.55
CA ILE A 240 7.97 -17.26 0.37
C ILE A 240 7.38 -16.25 -0.63
N ALA A 241 8.01 -15.08 -0.80
CA ALA A 241 7.58 -14.08 -1.77
C ALA A 241 7.61 -14.59 -3.21
N ALA A 242 8.45 -15.58 -3.51
CA ALA A 242 8.72 -16.10 -4.85
C ALA A 242 8.97 -15.01 -5.91
N PHE A 243 9.50 -13.87 -5.48
CA PHE A 243 9.85 -12.74 -6.34
C PHE A 243 11.03 -13.10 -7.23
N ARG A 244 10.83 -13.08 -8.55
CA ARG A 244 11.84 -13.56 -9.54
C ARG A 244 11.98 -12.66 -10.75
N HIS A 245 10.94 -11.91 -11.11
CA HIS A 245 10.90 -11.13 -12.33
C HIS A 245 10.87 -9.64 -12.00
N VAL A 246 11.83 -8.92 -12.56
CA VAL A 246 11.89 -7.46 -12.52
C VAL A 246 12.21 -6.97 -13.92
N ALA A 247 11.47 -5.97 -14.39
CA ALA A 247 11.76 -5.25 -15.63
C ALA A 247 12.11 -3.79 -15.32
N ILE A 248 13.10 -3.27 -16.03
CA ILE A 248 13.42 -1.85 -16.03
C ILE A 248 12.55 -1.18 -17.09
N VAL A 249 11.85 -0.11 -16.68
CA VAL A 249 10.98 0.68 -17.56
C VAL A 249 11.37 2.15 -17.49
N ALA A 250 11.11 2.89 -18.57
CA ALA A 250 11.44 4.31 -18.62
C ALA A 250 10.59 5.14 -17.62
N ARG A 251 9.34 4.73 -17.42
CA ARG A 251 8.36 5.38 -16.54
C ARG A 251 7.19 4.42 -16.27
N LEU A 252 6.45 4.69 -15.19
CA LEU A 252 5.22 3.97 -14.85
C LEU A 252 3.98 4.73 -15.37
N PRO A 253 2.94 4.03 -15.84
CA PRO A 253 1.67 4.65 -16.23
C PRO A 253 0.96 5.20 -15.01
N LYS A 254 0.62 6.49 -15.03
CA LYS A 254 -0.01 7.17 -13.90
C LYS A 254 -1.25 7.94 -14.31
N THR A 255 -2.10 8.20 -13.33
CA THR A 255 -3.11 9.24 -13.46
C THR A 255 -2.50 10.63 -13.32
N ARG A 256 -3.21 11.68 -13.74
CA ARG A 256 -2.80 13.08 -13.54
C ARG A 256 -2.55 13.46 -12.06
N SER A 257 -3.12 12.71 -11.10
CA SER A 257 -2.85 12.88 -9.67
C SER A 257 -1.68 12.05 -9.15
N GLY A 258 -0.95 11.36 -10.04
CA GLY A 258 0.25 10.58 -9.70
C GLY A 258 -0.02 9.13 -9.30
N LYS A 259 -1.28 8.68 -9.23
CA LYS A 259 -1.61 7.28 -8.91
C LYS A 259 -1.14 6.34 -10.02
N VAL A 260 -0.29 5.36 -9.67
CA VAL A 260 0.16 4.29 -10.58
C VAL A 260 -0.99 3.35 -10.96
N LEU A 261 -1.09 3.00 -12.25
CA LEU A 261 -2.17 2.18 -12.81
C LEU A 261 -1.90 0.66 -12.72
N ARG A 262 -1.72 0.15 -11.49
CA ARG A 262 -1.40 -1.28 -11.23
C ARG A 262 -2.38 -2.27 -11.85
N ALA A 263 -3.68 -2.01 -11.74
CA ALA A 263 -4.72 -2.87 -12.30
C ALA A 263 -4.60 -2.99 -13.83
N THR A 264 -4.29 -1.89 -14.52
CA THR A 264 -4.08 -1.87 -15.97
C THR A 264 -2.81 -2.62 -16.36
N MET A 265 -1.70 -2.41 -15.64
CA MET A 265 -0.45 -3.14 -15.89
C MET A 265 -0.62 -4.66 -15.67
N ARG A 266 -1.37 -5.06 -14.65
CA ARG A 266 -1.73 -6.48 -14.40
C ARG A 266 -2.55 -7.05 -15.56
N ALA A 267 -3.57 -6.32 -16.03
CA ALA A 267 -4.37 -6.75 -17.16
C ALA A 267 -3.53 -6.93 -18.44
N ILE A 268 -2.59 -6.02 -18.71
CA ILE A 268 -1.63 -6.13 -19.81
C ILE A 268 -0.77 -7.40 -19.65
N ALA A 269 -0.19 -7.62 -18.46
CA ALA A 269 0.67 -8.78 -18.21
C ALA A 269 -0.05 -10.11 -18.41
N ASP A 270 -1.31 -10.18 -17.96
CA ASP A 270 -2.18 -11.36 -18.07
C ASP A 270 -2.89 -11.47 -19.44
N SER A 271 -2.63 -10.56 -20.38
CA SER A 271 -3.30 -10.48 -21.69
C SER A 271 -4.83 -10.36 -21.61
N ASN A 272 -5.34 -9.72 -20.56
CA ASN A 272 -6.76 -9.44 -20.35
C ASN A 272 -7.16 -8.11 -21.01
N GLU A 273 -8.45 -7.97 -21.34
CA GLU A 273 -9.00 -6.69 -21.76
C GLU A 273 -8.90 -5.64 -20.64
N TYR A 274 -8.61 -4.40 -21.02
CA TYR A 274 -8.57 -3.26 -20.11
C TYR A 274 -9.09 -2.00 -20.79
N THR A 275 -9.64 -1.08 -20.00
CA THR A 275 -10.00 0.26 -20.46
C THR A 275 -8.91 1.24 -20.06
N VAL A 276 -8.44 2.04 -21.01
CA VAL A 276 -7.49 3.13 -20.73
C VAL A 276 -8.19 4.16 -19.85
N PRO A 277 -7.69 4.44 -18.62
CA PRO A 277 -8.32 5.43 -17.76
C PRO A 277 -8.29 6.82 -18.40
N PRO A 278 -9.40 7.57 -18.43
CA PRO A 278 -9.44 8.90 -19.07
C PRO A 278 -8.54 9.93 -18.37
N THR A 279 -8.14 9.63 -17.13
CA THR A 279 -7.25 10.44 -16.31
C THR A 279 -5.79 10.04 -16.43
N ILE A 280 -5.41 9.11 -17.32
CA ILE A 280 -4.00 8.78 -17.56
C ILE A 280 -3.21 10.02 -18.02
N ASP A 281 -1.97 10.12 -17.60
CA ASP A 281 -1.08 11.23 -17.96
C ASP A 281 -0.59 11.12 -19.41
N ASP A 282 -0.08 9.95 -19.79
CA ASP A 282 0.40 9.64 -21.13
C ASP A 282 0.03 8.19 -21.50
N PRO A 283 -0.96 7.97 -22.38
CA PRO A 283 -1.37 6.64 -22.81
C PRO A 283 -0.27 5.77 -23.42
N ARG A 284 0.79 6.39 -23.98
CA ARG A 284 1.90 5.65 -24.61
C ARG A 284 2.67 4.79 -23.62
N THR A 285 2.64 5.16 -22.33
CA THR A 285 3.25 4.37 -21.25
C THR A 285 2.71 2.95 -21.19
N LEU A 286 1.45 2.70 -21.59
CA LEU A 286 0.89 1.36 -21.56
C LEU A 286 1.55 0.42 -22.59
N GLU A 287 1.90 0.93 -23.77
CA GLU A 287 2.63 0.15 -24.78
C GLU A 287 4.10 -0.08 -24.35
N GLU A 288 4.75 0.94 -23.78
CA GLU A 288 6.09 0.82 -23.20
C GLU A 288 6.14 -0.29 -22.12
N ILE A 289 5.12 -0.34 -21.25
CA ILE A 289 4.97 -1.42 -20.26
C ILE A 289 4.72 -2.77 -20.95
N ALA A 290 3.87 -2.83 -21.97
CA ALA A 290 3.59 -4.06 -22.70
C ALA A 290 4.84 -4.63 -23.41
N GLU A 291 5.70 -3.78 -23.96
CA GLU A 291 7.00 -4.19 -24.52
C GLU A 291 7.93 -4.79 -23.45
N ALA A 292 8.04 -4.13 -22.29
CA ALA A 292 8.86 -4.63 -21.19
C ALA A 292 8.35 -5.98 -20.64
N LEU A 293 7.03 -6.13 -20.54
CA LEU A 293 6.38 -7.38 -20.12
C LEU A 293 6.57 -8.51 -21.14
N ARG A 294 6.50 -8.20 -22.44
CA ARG A 294 6.79 -9.17 -23.52
C ARG A 294 8.21 -9.71 -23.46
N ALA A 295 9.19 -8.85 -23.14
CA ALA A 295 10.58 -9.28 -22.95
C ALA A 295 10.75 -10.28 -21.79
N LEU A 296 9.82 -10.28 -20.82
CA LEU A 296 9.77 -11.23 -19.70
C LEU A 296 8.88 -12.45 -19.96
N GLY A 297 8.26 -12.56 -21.14
CA GLY A 297 7.35 -13.66 -21.49
C GLY A 297 5.89 -13.45 -21.08
N TYR A 298 5.50 -12.25 -20.67
CA TYR A 298 4.13 -11.85 -20.36
C TYR A 298 3.52 -11.06 -21.53
N ALA A 299 2.24 -10.64 -21.43
CA ALA A 299 1.57 -9.84 -22.45
C ALA A 299 1.64 -10.47 -23.86
N GLY A 300 1.51 -11.81 -23.92
CA GLY A 300 1.44 -12.56 -25.18
C GLY A 300 0.13 -12.29 -25.93
N PRO A 301 0.02 -12.69 -27.21
CA PRO A 301 -1.25 -12.59 -27.93
C PRO A 301 -2.32 -13.33 -27.13
N ALA A 302 -3.47 -12.69 -26.91
CA ALA A 302 -4.58 -13.27 -26.19
C ALA A 302 -4.91 -14.63 -26.82
N THR A 303 -4.60 -15.72 -26.11
CA THR A 303 -5.05 -17.04 -26.53
C THR A 303 -6.57 -17.02 -26.43
N SER A 304 -7.23 -17.04 -27.59
CA SER A 304 -8.67 -17.23 -27.69
C SER A 304 -9.07 -18.43 -26.84
N ARG A 305 -9.78 -18.19 -25.73
CA ARG A 305 -10.57 -19.22 -25.06
C ARG A 305 -11.99 -19.18 -25.60
#